data_AF-A0A0H0J3V6-F1
#
_entry.id   AF-A0A0H0J3V6-F1
#
_cell.length_a   1.000
_cell.length_b   1.000
_cell.length_c   1.000
_cell.angle_alpha   90.00
_cell.angle_beta   90.00
_cell.angle_gamma   90.00
#
_symmetry.space_group_name_H-M   'P 1'
#
loop_
_entity.id
_entity.type
_entity.pdbx_description
1 polymer ?
#
loop_
_entity_poly.entity_id
_entity_poly.type
_entity_poly.pdbx_seq_one_letter_code
_entity_poly.pdbx_strand_id
1 'polypeptide(L)'
;MALISVRNRFESFMEQRYPDLSLQVKGNIGASMKAQLGIRIERELYSEDVTYCDSAVQLMWTLFQAGVLAERRATSVTLPALKAKPDSFYDAGYNEGIQDCRKHLTASGIKVR
;
A
#
# COMPACT_ATOMS: atom_id res chain seq x y z
N MET A 1 -9.97 -3.20 12.22
CA MET A 1 -10.16 -2.34 11.04
C MET A 1 -9.35 -2.93 9.91
N ALA A 2 -9.99 -3.48 8.88
CA ALA A 2 -9.26 -3.99 7.72
C ALA A 2 -8.59 -2.80 7.01
N LEU A 3 -7.29 -2.91 6.74
CA LEU A 3 -6.59 -1.99 5.83
C LEU A 3 -7.23 -2.14 4.45
N ILE A 4 -8.23 -1.31 4.14
CA ILE A 4 -8.82 -1.28 2.80
C ILE A 4 -7.70 -0.83 1.85
N SER A 5 -7.33 -1.70 0.91
CA SER A 5 -6.28 -1.40 -0.08
C SER A 5 -6.64 -0.14 -0.86
N VAL A 6 -5.63 0.62 -1.28
CA VAL A 6 -5.80 1.85 -2.09
C VAL A 6 -6.64 1.56 -3.33
N ARG A 7 -6.41 0.39 -3.96
CA ARG A 7 -7.18 -0.11 -5.09
C ARG A 7 -8.66 -0.30 -4.74
N ASN A 8 -8.99 -0.95 -3.63
CA ASN A 8 -10.38 -1.17 -3.25
C ASN A 8 -11.13 0.15 -3.04
N ARG A 9 -10.45 1.18 -2.50
CA ARG A 9 -11.03 2.52 -2.36
C ARG A 9 -11.31 3.16 -3.72
N PHE A 10 -10.38 3.04 -4.66
CA PHE A 10 -10.56 3.51 -6.02
C PHE A 10 -11.71 2.78 -6.74
N GLU A 11 -11.71 1.45 -6.73
CA GLU A 11 -12.74 0.63 -7.39
C GLU A 11 -14.12 0.91 -6.79
N SER A 12 -14.25 0.98 -5.46
CA SER A 12 -15.51 1.34 -4.79
C SER A 12 -16.00 2.73 -5.21
N PHE A 13 -15.09 3.70 -5.35
CA PHE A 13 -15.45 5.04 -5.81
C PHE A 13 -15.92 5.03 -7.27
N MET A 14 -15.25 4.27 -8.13
CA MET A 14 -15.59 4.14 -9.55
C MET A 14 -16.95 3.45 -9.74
N GLU A 15 -17.24 2.37 -9.01
CA GLU A 15 -18.53 1.68 -9.06
C GLU A 15 -19.69 2.61 -8.65
N GLN A 16 -19.47 3.49 -7.67
CA GLN A 16 -20.50 4.41 -7.20
C GLN A 16 -20.73 5.61 -8.13
N ARG A 17 -19.67 6.09 -8.80
CA ARG A 17 -19.71 7.36 -9.57
C ARG A 17 -19.78 7.15 -11.08
N TYR A 18 -19.25 6.03 -11.57
CA TYR A 18 -19.12 5.70 -12.98
C TYR A 18 -19.46 4.23 -13.22
N PRO A 19 -20.70 3.80 -12.92
CA PRO A 19 -21.09 2.38 -12.97
C PRO A 19 -21.01 1.77 -14.38
N ASP A 20 -21.03 2.61 -15.42
CA ASP A 20 -20.97 2.17 -16.82
C ASP A 20 -19.53 1.84 -17.28
N LEU A 21 -18.51 2.21 -16.50
CA LEU A 21 -17.10 1.97 -16.84
C LEU A 21 -16.63 0.61 -16.34
N SER A 22 -15.93 -0.14 -17.19
CA SER A 22 -15.44 -1.47 -16.85
C SER A 22 -14.16 -1.41 -16.01
N LEU A 23 -14.21 -1.98 -14.80
CA LEU A 23 -13.05 -2.16 -13.92
C LEU A 23 -12.23 -3.43 -14.24
N GLN A 24 -12.38 -3.99 -15.44
CA GLN A 24 -11.60 -5.15 -15.86
C GLN A 24 -10.12 -4.80 -15.95
N VAL A 25 -9.25 -5.64 -15.37
CA VAL A 25 -7.79 -5.47 -15.37
C VAL A 25 -7.16 -6.23 -16.54
N LYS A 26 -6.16 -5.62 -17.20
CA LYS A 26 -5.28 -6.26 -18.19
C LYS A 26 -4.30 -7.17 -17.48
N GLY A 27 -4.37 -8.48 -17.74
CA GLY A 27 -3.43 -9.46 -17.19
C GLY A 27 -4.12 -10.61 -16.46
N ASN A 28 -3.57 -11.80 -16.65
CA ASN A 28 -4.20 -13.10 -16.42
C ASN A 28 -4.78 -13.32 -15.01
N ILE A 29 -6.13 -13.37 -14.95
CA ILE A 29 -6.89 -14.09 -13.92
C ILE A 29 -6.48 -15.58 -13.85
N GLY A 30 -5.83 -16.10 -14.91
CA GLY A 30 -5.39 -17.51 -15.02
C GLY A 30 -4.02 -17.90 -14.44
N ALA A 31 -3.19 -16.97 -13.96
CA ALA A 31 -1.87 -17.31 -13.38
C ALA A 31 -1.81 -17.21 -11.85
N SER A 32 -2.75 -16.49 -11.22
CA SER A 32 -2.76 -16.27 -9.77
C SER A 32 -3.46 -17.40 -8.99
N MET A 33 -4.44 -18.10 -9.58
CA MET A 33 -5.12 -19.21 -8.88
C MET A 33 -4.26 -20.47 -8.64
N LYS A 34 -3.15 -20.66 -9.37
CA LYS A 34 -2.18 -21.74 -9.10
C LYS A 34 -1.04 -21.35 -8.16
N ALA A 35 -0.95 -20.08 -7.74
CA ALA A 35 -0.01 -19.63 -6.72
C ALA A 35 -0.65 -19.56 -5.32
N GLN A 36 -1.76 -20.29 -5.12
CA GLN A 36 -2.21 -20.73 -3.79
C GLN A 36 -1.15 -21.64 -3.17
N LEU A 37 -0.20 -21.05 -2.47
CA LEU A 37 0.46 -21.62 -1.29
C LEU A 37 1.04 -20.47 -0.46
N GLY A 38 0.14 -19.81 0.28
CA GLY A 38 0.43 -19.16 1.57
C GLY A 38 1.05 -17.76 1.57
N ILE A 39 1.98 -17.43 0.66
CA ILE A 39 2.86 -16.25 0.87
C ILE A 39 2.57 -15.11 -0.13
N ARG A 40 1.87 -15.39 -1.24
CA ARG A 40 1.79 -14.45 -2.38
C ARG A 40 0.50 -13.62 -2.45
N ILE A 41 -0.54 -14.01 -1.70
CA ILE A 41 -1.86 -13.37 -1.76
C ILE A 41 -1.82 -11.94 -1.20
N GLU A 42 -1.03 -11.68 -0.16
CA GLU A 42 -0.90 -10.31 0.37
C GLU A 42 -0.27 -9.37 -0.66
N ARG A 43 0.72 -9.82 -1.42
CA ARG A 43 1.45 -8.95 -2.35
C ARG A 43 0.62 -8.50 -3.55
N GLU A 44 -0.36 -9.30 -3.97
CA GLU A 44 -1.29 -8.94 -5.06
C GLU A 44 -2.46 -8.06 -4.57
N LEU A 45 -2.92 -8.24 -3.33
CA LEU A 45 -3.99 -7.40 -2.74
C LEU A 45 -3.57 -5.95 -2.45
N TYR A 46 -2.27 -5.69 -2.36
CA TYR A 46 -1.71 -4.35 -2.13
C TYR A 46 -0.89 -3.82 -3.33
N SER A 47 -0.88 -4.52 -4.46
CA SER A 47 -0.14 -4.05 -5.63
C SER A 47 -0.85 -2.84 -6.24
N GLU A 48 -0.16 -1.70 -6.25
CA GLU A 48 -0.58 -0.48 -6.94
C GLU A 48 -0.28 -0.57 -8.46
N ASP A 49 0.47 -1.59 -8.89
CA ASP A 49 0.88 -1.80 -10.29
C ASP A 49 -0.21 -2.54 -11.09
N VAL A 50 -1.38 -1.93 -11.17
CA VAL A 50 -2.53 -2.45 -11.92
C VAL A 50 -2.72 -1.67 -13.22
N THR A 51 -3.06 -2.38 -14.29
CA THR A 51 -3.44 -1.77 -15.57
C THR A 51 -4.87 -2.18 -15.92
N TYR A 52 -5.78 -1.23 -16.08
CA TYR A 52 -7.17 -1.47 -16.48
C TYR A 52 -7.30 -1.58 -18.00
N CYS A 53 -8.28 -2.37 -18.45
CA CYS A 53 -8.64 -2.55 -19.86
C CYS A 53 -9.17 -1.24 -20.45
N ASP A 54 -10.09 -0.60 -19.73
CA ASP A 54 -10.69 0.67 -20.10
C ASP A 54 -9.68 1.83 -19.91
N SER A 55 -9.48 2.61 -20.97
CA SER A 55 -8.51 3.72 -20.97
C SER A 55 -8.93 4.88 -20.06
N ALA A 56 -10.23 5.14 -19.91
CA ALA A 56 -10.71 6.18 -19.02
C ALA A 56 -10.47 5.76 -17.56
N VAL A 57 -10.77 4.50 -17.21
CA VAL A 57 -10.47 3.94 -15.89
C VAL A 57 -8.97 3.95 -15.61
N GLN A 58 -8.13 3.58 -16.59
CA GLN A 58 -6.67 3.62 -16.42
C GLN A 58 -6.14 5.04 -16.14
N LEU A 59 -6.68 6.05 -16.82
CA LEU A 59 -6.32 7.44 -16.58
C LEU A 59 -6.74 7.87 -15.17
N MET A 60 -7.96 7.53 -14.76
CA MET A 60 -8.47 7.85 -13.42
C MET A 60 -7.66 7.16 -12.32
N TRP A 61 -7.25 5.91 -12.54
CA TRP A 61 -6.35 5.19 -11.64
C TRP A 61 -5.02 5.92 -11.48
N THR A 62 -4.41 6.33 -12.60
CA THR A 62 -3.13 7.06 -12.58
C THR A 62 -3.22 8.37 -11.79
N LEU A 63 -4.31 9.13 -11.98
CA LEU A 63 -4.55 10.37 -11.23
C LEU A 63 -4.78 10.10 -9.74
N PHE A 64 -5.55 9.06 -9.41
CA PHE A 64 -5.80 8.66 -8.03
C PHE A 64 -4.51 8.29 -7.31
N GLN A 65 -3.65 7.49 -7.95
CA GLN A 65 -2.34 7.13 -7.42
C GLN A 65 -1.44 8.35 -7.18
N ALA A 66 -1.43 9.31 -8.12
CA ALA A 66 -0.68 10.54 -7.93
C ALA A 66 -1.14 11.33 -6.69
N GLY A 67 -2.46 11.38 -6.45
CA GLY A 67 -3.03 11.97 -5.24
C GLY A 67 -2.59 11.24 -3.96
N VAL A 68 -2.65 9.91 -3.96
CA VAL A 68 -2.20 9.08 -2.83
C VAL A 68 -0.72 9.29 -2.53
N LEU A 69 0.12 9.37 -3.56
CA LEU A 69 1.55 9.65 -3.41
C LEU A 69 1.80 11.05 -2.84
N ALA A 70 1.04 12.05 -3.27
CA ALA A 70 1.13 13.40 -2.73
C ALA A 70 0.73 13.44 -1.24
N GLU A 71 -0.35 12.75 -0.87
CA GLU A 71 -0.81 12.64 0.52
C GLU A 71 0.23 11.92 1.40
N ARG A 72 0.81 10.81 0.92
CA ARG A 72 1.88 10.08 1.62
C ARG A 72 3.09 10.98 1.90
N ARG A 73 3.53 11.76 0.91
CA ARG A 73 4.65 12.70 1.04
C ARG A 73 4.36 13.86 2.00
N ALA A 74 3.10 14.31 2.05
CA ALA A 74 2.66 15.35 2.98
C ALA A 74 2.48 14.82 4.41
N THR A 75 2.22 13.52 4.56
CA THR A 75 2.05 12.87 5.86
C THR A 75 3.39 12.78 6.59
N SER A 76 3.39 13.18 7.87
CA SER A 76 4.53 12.97 8.74
C SER A 76 4.15 12.28 10.04
N VAL A 77 4.94 11.28 10.43
CA VAL A 77 4.76 10.50 11.65
C VAL A 77 5.99 10.68 12.53
N THR A 78 5.78 10.90 13.83
CA THR A 78 6.86 10.93 14.81
C THR A 78 7.02 9.54 15.41
N LEU A 79 8.23 8.98 15.36
CA LEU A 79 8.52 7.72 16.03
C LEU A 79 9.08 7.96 17.43
N PRO A 80 8.85 7.04 18.39
CA PRO A 80 9.51 7.07 19.69
C PRO A 80 11.03 7.14 19.58
N ALA A 81 11.66 7.79 20.57
CA ALA A 81 13.11 7.87 20.65
C ALA A 81 13.73 6.50 20.95
N LEU A 82 14.89 6.23 20.34
CA LEU A 82 15.68 5.04 20.63
C LEU A 82 16.28 5.13 22.04
N LYS A 83 16.39 3.99 22.71
CA LYS A 83 17.11 3.90 23.99
C LYS A 83 18.62 3.98 23.73
N ALA A 84 19.28 4.98 24.31
CA ALA A 84 20.70 5.29 24.08
C ALA A 84 21.67 4.21 24.60
N LYS A 85 21.27 3.48 25.65
CA LYS A 85 21.96 2.30 26.17
C LYS A 85 20.92 1.20 26.37
N PRO A 86 20.89 0.18 25.52
CA PRO A 86 20.02 -0.97 25.77
C PRO A 86 20.64 -1.80 26.89
N ASP A 87 20.07 -1.71 28.09
CA ASP A 87 20.55 -2.44 29.28
C ASP A 87 20.06 -3.90 29.30
N SER A 88 19.09 -4.24 28.44
CA SER A 88 18.49 -5.57 28.35
C SER A 88 18.18 -6.01 26.92
N PHE A 89 17.98 -7.32 26.71
CA PHE A 89 17.55 -7.90 25.42
C PHE A 89 16.27 -7.23 24.88
N TYR A 90 15.35 -6.86 25.77
CA TYR A 90 14.11 -6.15 25.41
C TYR A 90 14.37 -4.76 24.85
N ASP A 91 15.38 -4.05 25.35
CA ASP A 91 15.73 -2.71 24.86
C ASP A 91 16.38 -2.76 23.47
N ALA A 92 17.16 -3.80 23.20
CA ALA A 92 17.70 -4.05 21.86
C ALA A 92 16.57 -4.33 20.86
N GLY A 93 15.66 -5.25 21.18
CA GLY A 93 14.49 -5.56 20.33
C GLY A 93 13.55 -4.38 20.13
N TYR A 94 13.39 -3.52 21.15
CA TYR A 94 12.64 -2.27 21.02
C TYR A 94 13.25 -1.35 19.96
N ASN A 95 14.57 -1.11 20.03
CA ASN A 95 15.27 -0.25 19.08
C ASN A 95 15.21 -0.81 17.66
N GLU A 96 15.36 -2.12 17.48
CA GLU A 96 15.22 -2.79 16.18
C GLU A 96 13.82 -2.58 15.59
N GLY A 97 12.77 -2.78 16.39
CA GLY A 97 11.39 -2.56 15.96
C GLY A 97 11.15 -1.12 15.49
N ILE A 98 11.64 -0.13 16.23
CA ILE A 98 11.53 1.29 15.83
C ILE A 98 12.30 1.56 14.53
N GLN A 99 13.49 0.97 14.35
CA GLN A 99 14.27 1.12 13.12
C GLN A 99 13.58 0.48 11.92
N ASP A 100 13.00 -0.70 12.08
CA ASP A 100 12.28 -1.37 11.00
C ASP A 100 10.99 -0.64 10.63
N CYS A 101 10.25 -0.12 11.62
CA CYS A 101 9.14 0.80 11.37
C CYS A 101 9.60 2.03 10.57
N ARG A 102 10.72 2.66 10.95
CA ARG A 102 11.28 3.82 10.24
C ARG A 102 11.59 3.49 8.78
N LYS A 103 12.27 2.36 8.53
CA LYS A 103 12.58 1.89 7.17
C LYS A 103 11.32 1.67 6.36
N HIS A 104 10.33 0.97 6.92
CA HIS A 104 9.07 0.66 6.23
C HIS A 104 8.25 1.93 5.89
N LEU A 105 8.13 2.86 6.84
CA LEU A 105 7.43 4.14 6.63
C LEU A 105 8.14 4.99 5.57
N THR A 106 9.47 5.04 5.61
CA THR A 106 10.26 5.80 4.62
C THR A 106 10.15 5.18 3.23
N ALA A 107 10.20 3.84 3.12
CA ALA A 107 10.00 3.13 1.85
C ALA A 107 8.59 3.36 1.28
N SER A 108 7.59 3.55 2.15
CA SER A 108 6.22 3.91 1.77
C SER A 108 6.06 5.38 1.38
N GLY A 109 7.13 6.19 1.41
CA GLY A 109 7.11 7.61 1.07
C GLY A 109 6.56 8.52 2.17
N ILE A 110 6.41 8.03 3.40
CA ILE A 110 5.94 8.80 4.56
C ILE A 110 7.14 9.43 5.27
N LYS A 111 7.03 10.71 5.62
CA LYS A 111 8.10 11.42 6.33
C LYS A 111 8.12 11.01 7.80
N VAL A 112 9.26 10.50 8.28
CA VAL A 112 9.45 10.19 9.71
C VAL A 112 10.18 11.34 10.40
N ARG A 113 9.62 11.84 11.50
CA ARG A 113 10.23 12.82 12.40
C ARG A 113 10.76 12.12 13.66
#